data_AF-A0A543EE13-F1
#
_entry.id   AF-A0A543EE13-F1
#
_cell.length_a   1.000
_cell.length_b   1.000
_cell.length_c   1.000
_cell.angle_alpha   90.00
_cell.angle_beta   90.00
_cell.angle_gamma   90.00
#
_symmetry.space_group_name_H-M   'P 1'
#
loop_
_entity.id
_entity.type
_entity.pdbx_description
1 polymer ?
#
loop_
_entity_poly.entity_id
_entity_poly.type
_entity_poly.pdbx_seq_one_letter_code
_entity_poly.pdbx_strand_id
1 'polypeptide(L)'
;MRLFRAVLSAAAATLPVLVLLLIPQFVHGGAGDPGLAALGGPWLNGLFLAAIILIPKVNGALDPQVPDWTASTAMAATGRVWRTRIWFAILAALALLAIFAAGQTAAYFVGVASPAIVDGELVYSRFLVQELVVYALGYVLSLAVYTLIIRALVRPEPKPRKR
;
A
#
# COMPACT_ATOMS: atom_id res chain seq x y z
N MET A 1 -0.90 -10.05 -16.82
CA MET A 1 -0.77 -10.84 -15.57
C MET A 1 0.10 -10.22 -14.48
N ARG A 2 1.17 -9.45 -14.79
CA ARG A 2 2.05 -8.85 -13.75
C ARG A 2 1.36 -7.81 -12.85
N LEU A 3 0.55 -6.92 -13.43
CA LEU A 3 -0.21 -5.91 -12.67
C LEU A 3 -1.18 -6.56 -11.67
N PHE A 4 -2.01 -7.49 -12.15
CA PHE A 4 -2.97 -8.22 -11.31
C PHE A 4 -2.31 -8.90 -10.10
N ARG A 5 -1.15 -9.55 -10.30
CA ARG A 5 -0.40 -10.18 -9.21
C ARG A 5 0.20 -9.18 -8.23
N ALA A 6 0.68 -8.03 -8.73
CA ALA A 6 1.16 -6.94 -7.88
C ALA A 6 0.01 -6.38 -7.02
N VAL A 7 -1.17 -6.18 -7.62
CA VAL A 7 -2.39 -5.76 -6.92
C VAL A 7 -2.81 -6.79 -5.87
N LEU A 8 -2.84 -8.08 -6.22
CA LEU A 8 -3.17 -9.15 -5.28
C LEU A 8 -2.19 -9.22 -4.10
N SER A 9 -0.90 -9.10 -4.39
CA SER A 9 0.15 -9.09 -3.36
C SER A 9 0.03 -7.86 -2.46
N ALA A 10 -0.25 -6.70 -3.05
CA ALA A 10 -0.45 -5.46 -2.33
C ALA A 10 -1.67 -5.55 -1.41
N ALA A 11 -2.81 -6.01 -1.94
CA ALA A 11 -4.02 -6.23 -1.17
C ALA A 11 -3.79 -7.19 0.00
N ALA A 12 -3.12 -8.32 -0.25
CA ALA A 12 -2.78 -9.30 0.79
C ALA A 12 -1.87 -8.69 1.87
N ALA A 13 -0.85 -7.93 1.49
CA ALA A 13 0.07 -7.28 2.44
C ALA A 13 -0.61 -6.17 3.25
N THR A 14 -1.64 -5.52 2.70
CA THR A 14 -2.38 -4.44 3.36
C THR A 14 -3.69 -4.90 4.01
N LEU A 15 -3.97 -6.21 4.07
CA LEU A 15 -5.16 -6.72 4.77
C LEU A 15 -5.29 -6.22 6.23
N PRO A 16 -4.21 -6.18 7.05
CA PRO A 16 -4.31 -5.61 8.39
C PRO A 16 -4.72 -4.13 8.40
N VAL A 17 -4.29 -3.35 7.39
CA VAL A 17 -4.71 -1.95 7.23
C VAL A 17 -6.21 -1.89 6.95
N LEU A 18 -6.72 -2.73 6.06
CA LEU A 18 -8.16 -2.79 5.76
C LEU A 18 -8.97 -3.08 7.02
N VAL A 19 -8.56 -4.06 7.82
CA VAL A 19 -9.25 -4.40 9.07
C VAL A 19 -9.36 -3.18 9.99
N LEU A 20 -8.28 -2.41 10.14
CA LEU A 20 -8.27 -1.23 10.98
C LEU A 20 -9.12 -0.08 10.42
N LEU A 21 -9.06 0.14 9.09
CA LEU A 21 -9.89 1.14 8.40
C LEU A 21 -11.39 0.86 8.55
N LEU A 22 -11.80 -0.42 8.63
CA LEU A 22 -13.20 -0.80 8.77
C LEU A 22 -13.78 -0.57 10.17
N ILE A 23 -12.96 -0.13 11.13
CA ILE A 23 -13.37 0.17 12.50
C ILE A 23 -13.47 1.70 12.68
N PRO A 24 -14.69 2.28 12.70
CA PRO A 24 -14.87 3.74 12.74
C PRO A 24 -14.16 4.42 13.90
N GLN A 25 -14.06 3.77 15.06
CA GLN A 25 -13.42 4.33 16.26
C GLN A 25 -11.93 4.66 16.06
N PHE A 26 -11.25 3.99 15.13
CA PHE A 26 -9.84 4.27 14.82
C PHE A 26 -9.69 5.38 13.76
N VAL A 27 -10.70 5.62 12.93
CA VAL A 27 -10.57 6.53 11.77
C VAL A 27 -11.34 7.83 11.97
N HIS A 28 -12.40 7.80 12.79
CA HIS A 28 -13.32 8.91 12.98
C HIS A 28 -13.54 9.18 14.47
N GLY A 29 -12.94 10.26 14.96
CA GLY A 29 -13.02 10.66 16.38
C GLY A 29 -14.44 10.98 16.88
N GLY A 30 -15.40 11.21 15.97
CA GLY A 30 -16.81 11.41 16.33
C GLY A 30 -17.60 10.12 16.60
N ALA A 31 -17.03 8.94 16.34
CA ALA A 31 -17.73 7.66 16.41
C ALA A 31 -17.42 6.83 17.68
N GLY A 32 -16.73 7.39 18.68
CA GLY A 32 -16.37 6.66 19.90
C GLY A 32 -15.38 7.36 20.83
N ASP A 33 -14.62 6.56 21.57
CA ASP A 33 -13.62 7.01 22.55
C ASP A 33 -12.51 7.84 21.88
N PRO A 34 -12.28 9.11 22.31
CA PRO A 34 -11.24 9.98 21.77
C PRO A 34 -9.83 9.36 21.78
N GLY A 35 -9.56 8.46 22.74
CA GLY A 35 -8.28 7.77 22.85
C GLY A 35 -7.98 6.83 21.68
N LEU A 36 -9.00 6.16 21.13
CA LEU A 36 -8.82 5.22 20.02
C LEU A 36 -8.58 5.93 18.68
N ALA A 37 -9.25 7.06 18.47
CA ALA A 37 -9.04 7.88 17.28
C ALA A 37 -7.63 8.47 17.22
N ALA A 38 -7.06 8.85 18.37
CA ALA A 38 -5.68 9.33 18.47
C ALA A 38 -4.64 8.24 18.11
N LEU A 39 -4.96 6.97 18.35
CA LEU A 39 -4.08 5.84 18.05
C LEU A 39 -4.20 5.34 16.60
N GLY A 40 -5.32 5.59 15.94
CA GLY A 40 -5.57 5.07 14.59
C GLY A 40 -4.55 5.50 13.55
N GLY A 41 -4.19 6.79 13.51
CA GLY A 41 -3.15 7.30 12.61
C GLY A 41 -1.79 6.59 12.77
N PRO A 42 -1.21 6.56 13.99
CA PRO A 42 0.01 5.80 14.27
C PRO A 42 -0.07 4.32 13.87
N TRP A 43 -1.16 3.62 14.19
CA TRP A 43 -1.34 2.21 13.83
C TRP A 43 -1.42 2.01 12.31
N LEU A 44 -2.20 2.83 11.61
CA LEU A 44 -2.32 2.77 10.14
C LEU A 44 -0.96 2.98 9.47
N ASN A 45 -0.18 3.95 9.95
CA ASN A 45 1.17 4.21 9.44
C ASN A 45 2.13 3.04 9.73
N GLY A 46 2.11 2.51 10.95
CA GLY A 46 2.93 1.37 11.35
C GLY A 46 2.63 0.12 10.53
N LEU A 47 1.35 -0.20 10.34
CA LEU A 47 0.89 -1.33 9.51
C LEU A 47 1.29 -1.13 8.04
N PHE A 48 1.20 0.09 7.51
CA PHE A 48 1.60 0.36 6.14
C PHE A 48 3.10 0.26 5.93
N LEU A 49 3.91 0.76 6.87
CA LEU A 49 5.37 0.56 6.86
C LEU A 49 5.71 -0.92 6.90
N ALA A 50 5.05 -1.70 7.76
CA ALA A 50 5.21 -3.15 7.79
C ALA A 50 4.85 -3.79 6.44
N ALA A 51 3.77 -3.35 5.79
CA ALA A 51 3.39 -3.83 4.46
C ALA A 51 4.45 -3.49 3.39
N ILE A 52 5.03 -2.29 3.40
CA ILE A 52 6.14 -1.89 2.49
C ILE A 52 7.37 -2.77 2.69
N ILE A 53 7.68 -3.13 3.93
CA ILE A 53 8.80 -4.01 4.25
C ILE A 53 8.50 -5.46 3.82
N LEU A 54 7.27 -5.94 4.03
CA LEU A 54 6.90 -7.34 3.80
C LEU A 54 6.46 -7.65 2.37
N ILE A 55 6.09 -6.64 1.57
CA ILE A 55 5.59 -6.86 0.21
C ILE A 55 6.51 -7.68 -0.69
N PRO A 56 7.87 -7.61 -0.60
CA PRO A 56 8.72 -8.48 -1.40
C PRO A 56 8.52 -9.97 -1.08
N LYS A 57 8.31 -10.31 0.21
CA LYS A 57 8.05 -11.69 0.63
C LYS A 57 6.70 -12.18 0.10
N VAL A 58 5.66 -11.37 0.29
CA VAL A 58 4.29 -11.68 -0.17
C VAL A 58 4.27 -11.83 -1.69
N ASN A 59 4.91 -10.91 -2.42
CA ASN A 59 4.98 -10.98 -3.87
C ASN A 59 5.82 -12.16 -4.37
N GLY A 60 6.92 -12.50 -3.69
CA GLY A 60 7.72 -13.69 -4.01
C GLY A 60 6.93 -15.00 -3.85
N ALA A 61 6.08 -15.09 -2.83
CA ALA A 61 5.21 -16.25 -2.63
C ALA A 61 4.08 -16.35 -3.68
N LEU A 62 3.55 -15.20 -4.13
CA LEU A 62 2.41 -15.13 -5.05
C LEU A 62 2.80 -15.00 -6.54
N ASP A 63 4.10 -14.88 -6.86
CA ASP A 63 4.56 -14.74 -8.25
C ASP A 63 5.84 -15.53 -8.61
N PRO A 64 5.72 -16.85 -8.86
CA PRO A 64 6.86 -17.72 -9.19
C PRO A 64 7.36 -17.61 -10.65
N GLN A 65 6.96 -16.58 -11.42
CA GLN A 65 7.27 -16.47 -12.86
C GLN A 65 8.76 -16.27 -13.18
N VAL A 66 9.62 -16.11 -12.18
CA VAL A 66 11.07 -16.07 -12.35
C VAL A 66 11.62 -17.30 -11.63
N PRO A 67 12.34 -18.21 -12.30
CA PRO A 67 13.03 -19.31 -11.63
C PRO A 67 13.83 -18.76 -10.45
N ASP A 68 13.72 -19.41 -9.29
CA ASP A 68 14.33 -18.99 -8.03
C ASP A 68 13.73 -17.73 -7.37
N TRP A 69 12.60 -17.20 -7.83
CA TRP A 69 11.90 -16.07 -7.19
C TRP A 69 10.99 -16.55 -6.06
N THR A 70 11.60 -16.72 -4.90
CA THR A 70 10.97 -17.10 -3.64
C THR A 70 10.88 -15.89 -2.71
N ALA A 71 10.23 -16.03 -1.56
CA ALA A 71 10.15 -14.96 -0.56
C ALA A 71 11.53 -14.45 -0.10
N SER A 72 12.52 -15.34 0.02
CA SER A 72 13.88 -14.97 0.45
C SER A 72 14.66 -14.24 -0.64
N THR A 73 14.60 -14.71 -1.89
CA THR A 73 15.31 -14.08 -3.01
C THR A 73 14.67 -12.76 -3.40
N ALA A 74 13.35 -12.63 -3.32
CA ALA A 74 12.65 -11.36 -3.54
C ALA A 74 13.06 -10.31 -2.50
N MET A 75 13.14 -10.67 -1.22
CA MET A 75 13.61 -9.75 -0.17
C MET A 75 15.08 -9.35 -0.38
N ALA A 76 15.96 -10.32 -0.66
CA ALA A 76 17.36 -10.05 -0.93
C ALA A 76 17.57 -9.16 -2.16
N ALA A 77 16.77 -9.36 -3.21
CA ALA A 77 16.83 -8.56 -4.43
C ALA A 77 16.34 -7.12 -4.22
N THR A 78 15.24 -6.93 -3.49
CA THR A 78 14.78 -5.60 -3.08
C THR A 78 15.85 -4.90 -2.24
N GLY A 79 16.46 -5.59 -1.28
CA GLY A 79 17.56 -5.05 -0.47
C GLY A 79 18.80 -4.69 -1.30
N ARG A 80 19.07 -5.40 -2.40
CA ARG A 80 20.14 -5.02 -3.35
C ARG A 80 19.77 -3.76 -4.11
N VAL A 81 18.54 -3.62 -4.61
CA VAL A 81 18.09 -2.39 -5.31
C VAL A 81 18.26 -1.16 -4.43
N TRP A 82 17.87 -1.25 -3.15
CA TRP A 82 18.05 -0.16 -2.20
C TRP A 82 19.52 0.22 -1.96
N ARG A 83 20.45 -0.73 -2.10
CA ARG A 83 21.89 -0.50 -1.93
C ARG A 83 22.59 -0.02 -3.21
N THR A 84 22.26 -0.59 -4.36
CA THR A 84 22.98 -0.34 -5.62
C THR A 84 22.32 0.68 -6.53
N ARG A 85 21.01 0.91 -6.35
CA ARG A 85 20.17 1.79 -7.19
C ARG A 85 19.34 2.73 -6.31
N ILE A 86 19.99 3.33 -5.30
CA ILE A 86 19.34 4.12 -4.24
C ILE A 86 18.45 5.24 -4.81
N TRP A 87 18.89 5.97 -5.82
CA TRP A 87 18.11 7.04 -6.43
C TRP A 87 16.79 6.54 -7.02
N PHE A 88 16.80 5.40 -7.72
CA PHE A 88 15.58 4.81 -8.26
C PHE A 88 14.69 4.21 -7.16
N ALA A 89 15.28 3.69 -6.09
CA ALA A 89 14.52 3.22 -4.93
C ALA A 89 13.82 4.39 -4.21
N ILE A 90 14.49 5.53 -4.07
CA ILE A 90 13.91 6.77 -3.54
C ILE A 90 12.78 7.24 -4.45
N LEU A 91 12.97 7.27 -5.77
CA LEU A 91 11.90 7.63 -6.71
C LEU A 91 10.70 6.67 -6.60
N ALA A 92 10.93 5.38 -6.39
CA ALA A 92 9.85 4.41 -6.15
C ALA A 92 9.08 4.70 -4.86
N ALA A 93 9.78 5.06 -3.78
CA ALA A 93 9.18 5.46 -2.52
C ALA A 93 8.39 6.78 -2.65
N LEU A 94 8.93 7.77 -3.37
CA LEU A 94 8.24 9.03 -3.66
C LEU A 94 6.98 8.80 -4.51
N ALA A 95 7.05 7.91 -5.50
CA ALA A 95 5.87 7.53 -6.29
C ALA A 95 4.79 6.86 -5.41
N LEU A 96 5.20 5.98 -4.49
CA LEU A 96 4.29 5.40 -3.49
C LEU A 96 3.61 6.50 -2.66
N LEU A 97 4.39 7.43 -2.10
CA LEU A 97 3.86 8.51 -1.27
C LEU A 97 2.94 9.44 -2.05
N ALA A 98 3.27 9.77 -3.30
CA ALA A 98 2.44 10.60 -4.17
C ALA A 98 1.08 9.94 -4.46
N ILE A 99 1.08 8.63 -4.76
CA ILE A 99 -0.16 7.87 -4.99
C ILE A 99 -0.96 7.74 -3.69
N PHE A 100 -0.28 7.49 -2.57
CA PHE A 100 -0.92 7.45 -1.26
C PHE A 100 -1.63 8.78 -0.96
N ALA A 101 -0.93 9.91 -1.12
CA ALA A 101 -1.50 11.24 -0.94
C ALA A 101 -2.70 11.50 -1.87
N ALA A 102 -2.59 11.12 -3.15
CA ALA A 102 -3.70 11.22 -4.09
C ALA A 102 -4.93 10.40 -3.66
N GLY A 103 -4.72 9.19 -3.11
CA GLY A 103 -5.78 8.37 -2.53
C GLY A 103 -6.47 9.03 -1.33
N GLN A 104 -5.68 9.63 -0.42
CA GLN A 104 -6.21 10.41 0.71
C GLN A 104 -7.02 11.63 0.22
N THR A 105 -6.51 12.36 -0.78
CA THR A 105 -7.21 13.49 -1.37
C THR A 105 -8.52 13.07 -2.05
N ALA A 106 -8.52 11.95 -2.76
CA ALA A 106 -9.74 11.41 -3.38
C ALA A 106 -10.80 11.05 -2.31
N ALA A 107 -10.39 10.37 -1.23
CA ALA A 107 -11.28 10.04 -0.12
C ALA A 107 -11.83 11.30 0.56
N TYR A 108 -11.01 12.35 0.73
CA TYR A 108 -11.47 13.64 1.24
C TYR A 108 -12.57 14.24 0.38
N PHE A 109 -12.41 14.27 -0.95
CA PHE A 109 -13.45 14.79 -1.84
C PHE A 109 -14.74 13.94 -1.80
N VAL A 110 -14.60 12.62 -1.70
CA VAL A 110 -15.76 11.73 -1.48
C VAL A 110 -16.44 12.03 -0.15
N GLY A 111 -15.67 12.30 0.91
CA GLY A 111 -16.18 12.67 2.23
C GLY A 111 -16.91 14.01 2.25
N VAL A 112 -16.42 15.00 1.48
CA VAL A 112 -17.11 16.29 1.31
C VAL A 112 -18.42 16.12 0.53
N ALA A 113 -18.41 15.32 -0.55
CA ALA A 113 -19.60 15.12 -1.38
C ALA A 113 -20.65 14.22 -0.73
N SER A 114 -20.22 13.27 0.09
CA SER A 114 -21.08 12.30 0.79
C SER A 114 -20.60 12.10 2.23
N PRO A 115 -20.90 13.03 3.14
CA PRO A 115 -20.45 12.97 4.53
C PRO A 115 -20.90 11.69 5.24
N ALA A 116 -19.98 11.09 5.99
CA ALA A 116 -20.23 9.87 6.75
C ALA A 116 -21.04 10.14 8.03
N ILE A 117 -20.91 11.33 8.63
CA ILE A 117 -21.76 11.78 9.72
C ILE A 117 -22.87 12.67 9.15
N VAL A 118 -24.12 12.33 9.44
CA VAL A 118 -25.30 13.12 9.10
C VAL A 118 -26.12 13.28 10.37
N ASP A 119 -26.42 14.52 10.75
CA ASP A 119 -27.19 14.83 11.96
C ASP A 119 -26.62 14.21 13.25
N GLY A 120 -25.29 14.07 13.32
CA GLY A 120 -24.58 13.47 14.46
C GLY A 120 -24.54 11.94 14.45
N GLU A 121 -25.17 11.29 13.47
CA GLU A 121 -25.22 9.84 13.33
C GLU A 121 -24.28 9.34 12.24
N LEU A 122 -23.65 8.17 12.47
CA LEU A 122 -22.77 7.54 11.48
C LEU A 122 -23.57 6.78 10.42
N VAL A 123 -23.54 7.26 9.19
CA VAL A 123 -24.04 6.54 8.03
C VAL A 123 -22.96 5.58 7.52
N TYR A 124 -23.01 4.33 8.01
CA TYR A 124 -21.97 3.32 7.77
C TYR A 124 -21.68 3.04 6.29
N SER A 125 -22.69 3.09 5.41
CA SER A 125 -22.48 2.89 3.96
C SER A 125 -21.61 3.98 3.34
N ARG A 126 -21.74 5.23 3.79
CA ARG A 126 -20.93 6.36 3.30
C ARG A 126 -19.51 6.30 3.86
N PHE A 127 -19.37 5.94 5.14
CA PHE A 127 -18.09 5.63 5.75
C PHE A 127 -17.33 4.55 4.98
N LEU A 128 -17.97 3.41 4.72
CA LEU A 128 -17.36 2.31 3.96
C LEU A 128 -16.86 2.76 2.59
N VAL A 129 -17.62 3.57 1.85
CA VAL A 129 -17.20 4.05 0.53
C VAL A 129 -15.94 4.90 0.63
N GLN A 130 -15.87 5.81 1.61
CA GLN A 130 -14.69 6.65 1.84
C GLN A 130 -13.47 5.79 2.18
N GLU A 131 -13.60 4.87 3.14
CA GLU A 131 -12.49 4.03 3.58
C GLU A 131 -12.04 3.02 2.53
N LEU A 132 -12.95 2.54 1.68
CA LEU A 132 -12.61 1.69 0.54
C LEU A 132 -11.83 2.46 -0.54
N VAL A 133 -12.11 3.76 -0.73
CA VAL A 133 -11.31 4.62 -1.61
C VAL A 133 -9.91 4.80 -1.02
N VAL A 134 -9.80 5.08 0.28
CA VAL A 134 -8.51 5.15 0.98
C VAL A 134 -7.74 3.83 0.81
N TYR A 135 -8.40 2.70 1.03
CA TYR A 135 -7.80 1.38 0.91
C TYR A 135 -7.31 1.09 -0.51
N ALA A 136 -8.19 1.20 -1.50
CA ALA A 136 -7.89 0.81 -2.88
C ALA A 136 -6.84 1.73 -3.51
N LEU A 137 -7.03 3.05 -3.40
CA LEU A 137 -6.13 4.03 -4.03
C LEU A 137 -4.92 4.34 -3.16
N GLY A 138 -5.15 4.59 -1.87
CA GLY A 138 -4.10 4.98 -0.95
C GLY A 138 -3.13 3.83 -0.70
N TYR A 139 -3.63 2.66 -0.28
CA TYR A 139 -2.77 1.56 0.16
C TYR A 139 -2.46 0.54 -0.93
N VAL A 140 -3.46 0.00 -1.61
CA VAL A 140 -3.26 -1.10 -2.58
C VAL A 140 -2.54 -0.60 -3.84
N LEU A 141 -3.02 0.47 -4.46
CA LEU A 141 -2.43 0.99 -5.69
C LEU A 141 -1.00 1.50 -5.48
N SER A 142 -0.75 2.25 -4.40
CA SER A 142 0.60 2.77 -4.10
C SER A 142 1.61 1.64 -3.90
N LEU A 143 1.24 0.59 -3.16
CA LEU A 143 2.10 -0.55 -2.88
C LEU A 143 2.28 -1.45 -4.12
N ALA A 144 1.25 -1.58 -4.96
CA ALA A 144 1.34 -2.27 -6.24
C ALA A 144 2.33 -1.56 -7.18
N VAL A 145 2.25 -0.23 -7.29
CA VAL A 145 3.18 0.57 -8.12
C VAL A 145 4.60 0.46 -7.60
N TYR A 146 4.81 0.60 -6.29
CA TYR A 146 6.13 0.39 -5.67
C TYR A 146 6.70 -0.99 -6.01
N THR A 147 5.89 -2.04 -5.89
CA THR A 147 6.29 -3.42 -6.22
C THR A 147 6.70 -3.56 -7.69
N LEU A 148 5.95 -2.95 -8.61
CA LEU A 148 6.27 -2.99 -10.04
C LEU A 148 7.57 -2.27 -10.36
N ILE A 149 7.81 -1.09 -9.77
CA ILE A 149 9.03 -0.32 -9.98
C ILE A 149 10.24 -1.10 -9.43
N ILE A 150 10.17 -1.59 -8.19
CA ILE A 150 11.26 -2.37 -7.59
C ILE A 150 11.55 -3.62 -8.44
N ARG A 151 10.54 -4.34 -8.91
CA ARG A 151 10.74 -5.51 -9.78
C ARG A 151 11.36 -5.18 -11.12
N ALA A 152 11.03 -4.02 -11.71
CA ALA A 152 11.70 -3.56 -12.91
C ALA A 152 13.19 -3.30 -12.65
N LEU A 153 13.52 -2.73 -11.49
CA LEU A 153 14.90 -2.46 -11.06
C LEU A 153 15.69 -3.70 -10.66
N VAL A 154 15.04 -4.81 -10.30
CA VAL A 154 15.75 -6.07 -10.00
C VAL A 154 16.25 -6.77 -11.26
N ARG A 155 15.65 -6.53 -12.43
CA ARG A 155 16.07 -7.24 -13.65
C ARG A 155 17.53 -6.94 -13.98
N PRO A 156 18.32 -7.99 -14.31
CA PRO A 156 19.69 -7.78 -14.74
C PRO A 156 19.68 -6.90 -16.00
N GLU A 157 20.59 -5.93 -16.07
CA GLU A 157 20.88 -5.24 -17.32
C GLU A 157 21.18 -6.29 -18.41
N PRO A 158 20.73 -6.08 -19.65
CA PRO A 158 21.08 -6.98 -20.74
C PRO A 158 22.60 -7.10 -20.79
N LYS A 159 23.12 -8.33 -20.62
CA LYS A 159 24.56 -8.59 -20.76
C LYS A 159 25.04 -7.93 -22.06
N PRO A 160 26.13 -7.16 -22.05
CA PRO A 160 26.68 -6.61 -23.28
C PRO A 160 26.90 -7.79 -24.24
N ARG A 161 26.31 -7.70 -25.44
CA ARG A 161 26.62 -8.63 -26.52
C ARG A 161 28.13 -8.58 -26.69
N LYS A 162 28.83 -9.68 -26.38
CA LYS A 162 30.22 -9.86 -26.78
C LYS A 162 30.24 -9.64 -28.30
N ARG A 163 30.87 -8.55 -28.73
CA ARG A 163 31.30 -8.36 -30.12
C ARG A 163 32.59 -9.16 -30.31
#